data_AF-A0A7I9Z266-F1
#
_entry.id   AF-A0A7I9Z266-F1
#
_cell.length_a   1.000
_cell.length_b   1.000
_cell.length_c   1.000
_cell.angle_alpha   90.00
_cell.angle_beta   90.00
_cell.angle_gamma   90.00
#
_symmetry.space_group_name_H-M   'P 1'
#
loop_
_entity.id
_entity.type
_entity.pdbx_description
1 polymer ?
#
loop_
_entity_poly.entity_id
_entity_poly.type
_entity_poly.pdbx_seq_one_letter_code
_entity_poly.pdbx_strand_id
1 'polypeptide(L)'
;MVRHEGGRWDVGIKDAAVYVERVSDSDERVFEDSLTAQEARDLAGLLTKYADKLDEARDADKAKETDESETEPSDEQSKSDEDEESDDSNTSDESEGFDEPDKSEDAGN
;
A
#
# COMPACT_ATOMS: atom_id res chain seq x y z
N MET A 1 -16.30 29.23 1.26
CA MET A 1 -15.91 27.92 0.72
C MET A 1 -14.40 27.86 0.79
N VAL A 2 -13.85 27.11 1.74
CA VAL A 2 -12.41 26.87 1.84
C VAL A 2 -12.04 26.10 0.57
N ARG A 3 -11.39 26.78 -0.39
CA ARG A 3 -10.71 26.06 -1.46
C ARG A 3 -9.61 25.31 -0.73
N HIS A 4 -9.76 24.00 -0.57
CA HIS A 4 -8.65 23.18 -0.13
C HIS A 4 -7.58 23.34 -1.21
N GLU A 5 -6.56 24.14 -0.91
CA GLU A 5 -5.38 24.33 -1.74
C GLU A 5 -4.71 22.96 -1.85
N GLY A 6 -5.00 22.24 -2.93
CA GLY A 6 -5.05 20.80 -2.83
C GLY A 6 -5.44 20.17 -4.15
N GLY A 7 -4.54 20.27 -5.12
CA GLY A 7 -4.65 19.59 -6.39
C GLY A 7 -4.99 18.09 -6.29
N ARG A 8 -5.52 17.52 -7.38
CA ARG A 8 -5.95 16.12 -7.50
C ARG A 8 -4.75 15.17 -7.47
N TRP A 9 -4.94 14.00 -6.85
CA TRP A 9 -4.03 12.86 -7.00
C TRP A 9 -4.58 11.92 -8.06
N ASP A 10 -3.76 11.58 -9.05
CA ASP A 10 -4.07 10.58 -10.07
C ASP A 10 -3.17 9.36 -9.87
N VAL A 11 -3.75 8.16 -10.00
CA VAL A 11 -3.06 6.88 -9.82
C VAL A 11 -3.38 5.97 -11.00
N GLY A 12 -2.35 5.35 -11.57
CA GLY A 12 -2.50 4.49 -12.74
C GLY A 12 -1.46 3.38 -12.80
N ILE A 13 -1.58 2.54 -13.82
CA ILE A 13 -0.60 1.49 -14.12
C ILE A 13 -0.01 1.80 -15.50
N LYS A 14 1.31 1.88 -15.57
CA LYS A 14 2.04 2.11 -16.81
C LYS A 14 3.42 1.46 -16.70
N ASP A 15 3.90 0.86 -17.79
CA ASP A 15 5.22 0.24 -17.88
C ASP A 15 5.51 -0.78 -16.75
N ALA A 16 4.49 -1.58 -16.37
CA ALA A 16 4.53 -2.54 -15.27
C ALA A 16 4.83 -1.95 -13.87
N ALA A 17 4.68 -0.63 -13.71
CA ALA A 17 4.77 0.10 -12.45
C ALA A 17 3.44 0.81 -12.12
N VAL A 18 3.24 1.12 -10.84
CA VAL A 18 2.15 1.96 -10.36
C VAL A 18 2.63 3.41 -10.40
N TYR A 19 1.97 4.25 -11.19
CA TYR A 19 2.25 5.67 -11.26
C TYR A 19 1.35 6.43 -10.28
N VAL A 20 1.94 7.38 -9.57
CA VAL A 20 1.23 8.31 -8.70
C VAL A 20 1.63 9.72 -9.10
N GLU A 21 0.66 10.58 -9.37
CA GLU A 21 0.91 11.98 -9.72
C GLU A 21 -0.01 12.91 -8.93
N ARG A 22 0.49 14.13 -8.66
CA ARG A 22 -0.31 15.22 -8.10
C ARG A 22 -0.40 16.33 -9.13
N VAL A 23 -1.62 16.70 -9.47
CA VAL A 23 -1.96 17.75 -10.43
C VAL A 23 -2.56 18.92 -9.66
N SER A 24 -1.99 20.12 -9.79
CA SER A 24 -2.49 21.34 -9.16
C SER A 24 -3.86 21.75 -9.69
N ASP A 25 -4.51 22.72 -9.03
CA ASP A 25 -5.77 23.30 -9.50
C ASP A 25 -5.66 24.01 -10.87
N SER A 26 -4.44 24.28 -11.34
CA SER A 26 -4.15 24.85 -12.67
C SER A 26 -3.90 23.77 -13.74
N ASP A 27 -4.22 22.50 -13.44
CA ASP A 27 -3.91 21.34 -14.29
C ASP A 27 -2.39 21.13 -14.51
N GLU A 28 -1.53 21.68 -13.65
CA GLU A 28 -0.08 21.51 -13.73
C GLU A 28 0.36 20.34 -12.85
N ARG A 29 1.15 19.42 -13.41
CA ARG A 29 1.76 18.33 -12.63
C ARG A 29 2.83 18.90 -11.70
N VAL A 30 2.65 18.68 -10.39
CA VAL A 30 3.56 19.16 -9.34
C VAL A 30 4.32 18.03 -8.64
N PHE A 31 3.87 16.79 -8.83
CA PHE A 31 4.53 15.59 -8.32
C PHE A 31 4.24 14.43 -9.28
N GLU A 32 5.23 13.58 -9.53
CA GLU A 32 5.11 12.35 -10.30
C GLU A 32 6.14 11.36 -9.76
N ASP A 33 5.70 10.13 -9.50
CA ASP A 33 6.58 9.02 -9.12
C ASP A 33 6.06 7.70 -9.68
N SER A 34 6.95 6.72 -9.80
CA SER A 34 6.66 5.36 -10.25
C SER A 34 7.10 4.36 -9.20
N LEU A 35 6.16 3.58 -8.69
CA LEU A 35 6.36 2.60 -7.63
C LEU A 35 6.25 1.19 -8.20
N THR A 36 7.07 0.27 -7.70
CA THR A 36 6.82 -1.15 -7.92
C THR A 36 5.52 -1.58 -7.23
N ALA A 37 5.00 -2.75 -7.61
CA ALA A 37 3.78 -3.28 -7.00
C ALA A 37 3.90 -3.47 -5.47
N GLN A 38 5.09 -3.79 -4.96
CA GLN A 38 5.29 -3.95 -3.52
C GLN A 38 5.33 -2.59 -2.81
N GLU A 39 6.11 -1.64 -3.32
CA GLU A 39 6.18 -0.28 -2.76
C GLU A 39 4.82 0.42 -2.74
N ALA A 40 4.00 0.22 -3.78
CA ALA A 40 2.64 0.75 -3.82
C ALA A 40 1.75 0.18 -2.70
N ARG A 41 1.87 -1.11 -2.38
CA ARG A 41 1.13 -1.74 -1.26
C ARG A 41 1.62 -1.23 0.08
N ASP A 42 2.93 -1.11 0.25
CA ASP A 42 3.53 -0.62 1.49
C ASP A 42 3.12 0.84 1.74
N LEU A 43 3.13 1.68 0.70
CA LEU A 43 2.66 3.06 0.78
C LEU A 43 1.17 3.13 1.11
N ALA A 44 0.33 2.32 0.47
CA ALA A 44 -1.10 2.25 0.78
C ALA A 44 -1.36 1.88 2.24
N GLY A 45 -0.63 0.89 2.78
CA GLY A 45 -0.72 0.51 4.19
C GLY A 45 -0.32 1.63 5.14
N LEU A 46 0.74 2.39 4.82
CA LEU A 46 1.13 3.57 5.59
C LEU A 46 0.04 4.65 5.56
N LEU A 47 -0.49 4.96 4.37
CA LEU A 47 -1.55 5.97 4.23
C LEU A 47 -2.80 5.63 5.05
N THR A 48 -3.27 4.38 4.98
CA THR A 48 -4.41 3.90 5.79
C THR A 48 -4.12 4.02 7.28
N LYS A 49 -2.96 3.51 7.74
CA LYS A 49 -2.59 3.56 9.17
C LYS A 49 -2.57 4.97 9.74
N TYR A 50 -2.10 5.96 8.96
CA TYR A 50 -2.07 7.35 9.43
C TYR A 50 -3.42 8.06 9.30
N ALA A 51 -4.28 7.65 8.37
CA ALA A 51 -5.67 8.11 8.31
C ALA A 51 -6.46 7.61 9.53
N ASP A 52 -6.34 6.33 9.87
CA ASP A 52 -7.01 5.73 11.04
C ASP A 52 -6.60 6.45 12.33
N LYS A 53 -5.29 6.68 12.52
CA LYS A 53 -4.77 7.46 13.67
C LYS A 53 -5.30 8.89 13.71
N LEU A 54 -5.53 9.53 12.56
CA LEU A 54 -6.06 10.88 12.50
C LEU A 54 -7.53 10.90 12.93
N ASP A 55 -8.31 9.89 12.54
CA ASP A 55 -9.70 9.75 12.96
C ASP A 55 -9.80 9.44 14.46
N GLU A 56 -9.00 8.50 14.97
CA GLU A 56 -8.88 8.23 16.41
C GLU A 56 -8.54 9.49 17.22
N ALA A 57 -7.59 10.30 16.74
CA ALA A 57 -7.21 11.54 17.41
C ALA A 57 -8.35 12.58 17.42
N ARG A 58 -9.15 12.65 16.36
CA ARG A 58 -10.32 13.54 16.28
C ARG A 58 -11.44 13.11 17.21
N ASP A 59 -11.65 11.81 17.34
CA ASP A 59 -12.66 11.26 18.25
C ASP A 59 -12.23 11.42 19.72
N ALA A 60 -10.94 11.28 20.02
CA ALA A 60 -10.39 11.55 21.35
C ALA A 60 -10.50 13.04 21.76
N ASP A 61 -10.43 13.97 20.81
CA ASP A 61 -10.63 15.40 21.07
C ASP A 61 -12.12 15.71 21.36
N LYS A 62 -13.04 15.10 20.59
CA LYS A 62 -14.49 15.21 20.85
C LYS A 62 -14.95 14.59 22.17
N ALA A 63 -14.31 13.50 22.60
CA ALA A 63 -14.65 12.85 23.87
C ALA A 63 -14.36 13.73 25.11
N LYS A 64 -13.60 14.82 24.97
CA LYS A 64 -13.35 15.77 26.08
C LYS A 64 -14.42 16.85 26.24
N GLU A 65 -15.36 17.00 25.31
CA GLU A 65 -16.48 17.95 25.42
C GLU A 65 -17.79 17.30 25.90
N THR A 66 -17.80 16.01 26.23
CA THR A 66 -19.00 15.31 26.72
C THR A 66 -18.72 14.50 27.99
N ASP A 67 -17.98 15.09 28.93
CA ASP A 67 -17.84 14.55 30.30
C ASP A 67 -18.96 15.10 31.21
N GLU A 68 -20.23 14.78 30.93
CA GLU A 68 -21.31 14.81 31.93
C GLU A 68 -22.46 13.87 31.49
N SER A 69 -22.22 12.56 31.43
CA SER A 69 -23.27 11.59 31.81
C SER A 69 -22.66 10.21 32.03
N GLU A 70 -22.59 9.87 33.30
CA GLU A 70 -22.29 8.53 33.81
C GLU A 70 -23.15 7.46 33.13
N THR A 71 -22.51 6.42 32.58
CA THR A 71 -23.04 5.04 32.66
C THR A 71 -21.92 4.02 32.54
N GLU A 72 -21.39 3.60 33.69
CA GLU A 72 -20.73 2.30 33.91
C GLU A 72 -21.82 1.18 33.99
N PRO A 73 -21.54 -0.15 33.93
CA PRO A 73 -20.25 -0.85 33.78
C PRO A 73 -20.25 -2.08 32.81
N SER A 74 -19.07 -2.69 32.64
CA SER A 74 -18.79 -4.15 32.46
C SER A 74 -19.08 -4.87 31.12
N ASP A 75 -18.00 -5.36 30.47
CA ASP A 75 -17.64 -6.79 30.31
C ASP A 75 -16.33 -6.85 29.49
N GLU A 76 -15.16 -6.97 30.11
CA GLU A 76 -14.48 -8.26 30.36
C GLU A 76 -14.51 -9.21 29.15
N GLN A 77 -13.41 -9.29 28.40
CA GLN A 77 -12.60 -10.51 28.26
C GLN A 77 -11.49 -10.32 27.21
N SER A 78 -10.28 -10.08 27.72
CA SER A 78 -9.04 -10.39 27.03
C SER A 78 -8.95 -11.90 26.80
N LYS A 79 -8.79 -12.31 25.54
CA LYS A 79 -8.25 -13.62 25.16
C LYS A 79 -7.28 -13.42 24.00
N SER A 80 -6.03 -13.17 24.38
CA SER A 80 -4.85 -13.52 23.60
C SER A 80 -4.69 -15.04 23.64
N ASP A 81 -4.47 -15.66 22.49
CA ASP A 81 -3.85 -16.99 22.27
C ASP A 81 -3.76 -17.11 20.73
N GLU A 82 -2.63 -16.79 20.08
CA GLU A 82 -1.36 -17.52 20.03
C GLU A 82 -1.43 -18.76 19.12
N ASP A 83 -0.75 -18.64 17.98
CA ASP A 83 -0.02 -19.63 17.18
C ASP A 83 -0.68 -20.82 16.46
N GLU A 84 0.07 -21.24 15.43
CA GLU A 84 -0.02 -22.45 14.58
C GLU A 84 -1.02 -22.33 13.40
N GLU A 85 -0.62 -22.42 12.13
CA GLU A 85 0.15 -23.51 11.54
C GLU A 85 0.99 -23.04 10.34
N SER A 86 2.27 -23.42 10.35
CA SER A 86 3.17 -23.38 9.21
C SER A 86 2.93 -24.66 8.40
N ASP A 87 2.28 -24.58 7.25
CA ASP A 87 2.17 -25.73 6.33
C ASP A 87 3.19 -25.61 5.19
N ASP A 88 4.09 -26.57 5.25
CA ASP A 88 5.19 -26.91 4.37
C ASP A 88 4.66 -27.33 3.00
N SER A 89 5.13 -26.68 1.93
CA SER A 89 5.17 -27.35 0.63
C SER A 89 6.43 -26.97 -0.14
N ASN A 90 7.51 -27.58 0.33
CA ASN A 90 8.71 -27.93 -0.43
C ASN A 90 8.34 -28.59 -1.77
N THR A 91 8.56 -27.91 -2.90
CA THR A 91 8.63 -28.57 -4.21
C THR A 91 9.92 -28.19 -4.92
N SER A 92 10.89 -29.07 -4.70
CA SER A 92 12.12 -29.38 -5.43
C SER A 92 12.30 -28.78 -6.83
N ASP A 93 13.45 -28.12 -6.99
CA ASP A 93 14.51 -28.38 -7.98
C ASP A 93 14.11 -29.21 -9.22
N GLU A 94 14.12 -28.58 -10.38
CA GLU A 94 14.58 -29.25 -11.60
C GLU A 94 15.51 -28.32 -12.39
N SER A 95 16.79 -28.46 -12.04
CA SER A 95 17.92 -27.94 -12.81
C SER A 95 18.15 -28.83 -14.04
N GLU A 96 17.64 -28.43 -15.20
CA GLU A 96 18.01 -29.04 -16.48
C GLU A 96 18.82 -28.02 -17.29
N GLY A 97 20.12 -28.00 -17.01
CA GLY A 97 21.11 -27.41 -17.90
C GLY A 97 21.54 -28.45 -18.95
N PHE A 98 21.49 -28.06 -20.22
CA PHE A 98 22.36 -28.55 -21.31
C PHE A 98 22.44 -27.39 -22.34
N ASP A 99 23.60 -26.72 -22.48
CA ASP A 99 24.66 -27.01 -23.48
C ASP A 99 24.07 -27.10 -24.91
N GLU A 100 24.41 -26.29 -25.91
CA GLU A 100 25.72 -25.79 -26.36
C GLU A 100 25.47 -24.74 -27.49
N PRO A 101 26.42 -23.85 -27.83
CA PRO A 101 26.31 -22.90 -28.93
C PRO A 101 27.00 -23.42 -30.20
N ASP A 102 26.35 -23.44 -31.37
CA ASP A 102 27.12 -23.48 -32.64
C ASP A 102 26.34 -23.16 -33.93
N LYS A 103 27.05 -22.41 -34.80
CA LYS A 103 26.99 -22.28 -36.29
C LYS A 103 25.99 -21.36 -37.00
N SER A 104 26.53 -20.22 -37.43
CA SER A 104 26.85 -19.82 -38.82
C SER A 104 25.93 -20.19 -40.00
N GLU A 105 25.67 -19.18 -40.86
CA GLU A 105 25.32 -19.14 -42.31
C GLU A 105 24.14 -18.16 -42.54
N ASP A 106 24.07 -17.24 -43.51
CA ASP A 106 24.85 -16.93 -44.71
C ASP A 106 24.43 -15.52 -45.19
N ALA A 107 25.38 -14.71 -45.64
CA ALA A 107 25.11 -13.39 -46.22
C ALA A 107 24.78 -13.56 -47.71
N GLY A 108 23.48 -13.55 -48.03
CA GLY A 108 22.99 -13.60 -49.41
C GLY A 108 23.38 -12.34 -50.20
N ASN A 109 24.10 -12.57 -51.30
CA ASN A 109 24.46 -11.64 -52.35
C ASN A 109 23.26 -11.23 -53.22
#